data_AF-A0A392SVC0-F1
#
_entry.id   AF-A0A392SVC0-F1
#
_cell.length_a   1.000
_cell.length_b   1.000
_cell.length_c   1.000
_cell.angle_alpha   90.00
_cell.angle_beta   90.00
_cell.angle_gamma   90.00
#
_symmetry.space_group_name_H-M   'P 1'
#
loop_
_entity.id
_entity.type
_entity.pdbx_description
1 polymer ?
#
loop_
_entity_poly.entity_id
_entity_poly.type
_entity_poly.pdbx_seq_one_letter_code
_entity_poly.pdbx_strand_id
1 'polypeptide(L)' 'MTSSTSIDLNLARREMVILGTQYAGEMKKGLFSVMHYLMPKRQILSLHSGSNMGKDG' A
#
# COMPACT_ATOMS: atom_id res chain seq x y z
N MET A 1 8.70 -2.91 20.56
CA MET A 1 7.89 -3.65 19.57
C MET A 1 6.73 -4.30 20.30
N THR A 2 5.51 -4.17 19.78
CA THR A 2 4.28 -4.66 20.45
C THR A 2 4.00 -6.14 20.18
N SER A 3 4.64 -6.75 19.18
CA SER A 3 4.55 -8.18 18.85
C SER A 3 5.84 -8.65 18.15
N SER A 4 5.89 -9.94 17.79
CA SER A 4 6.95 -10.51 16.94
C SER A 4 6.88 -10.05 15.48
N THR A 5 5.78 -9.42 15.06
CA THR A 5 5.52 -8.98 13.69
C THR A 5 5.60 -7.45 13.60
N SER A 6 6.26 -6.94 12.56
CA SER A 6 6.35 -5.51 12.24
C SER A 6 6.28 -5.28 10.74
N ILE A 7 5.54 -4.25 10.34
CA ILE A 7 5.43 -3.79 8.96
C ILE A 7 5.64 -2.27 8.98
N ASP A 8 6.83 -1.84 8.57
CA ASP A 8 7.25 -0.44 8.68
C ASP A 8 7.51 0.17 7.29
N LEU A 9 7.04 1.40 7.08
CA LEU A 9 7.22 2.18 5.85
C LEU A 9 8.02 3.45 6.14
N ASN A 10 9.21 3.58 5.56
CA ASN A 10 9.99 4.80 5.62
C ASN A 10 9.84 5.58 4.32
N LEU A 11 9.02 6.63 4.35
CA LEU A 11 8.71 7.43 3.16
C LEU A 11 9.89 8.29 2.66
N ALA A 12 10.78 8.71 3.57
CA ALA A 12 11.96 9.50 3.22
C ALA A 12 13.02 8.64 2.50
N ARG A 13 13.25 7.43 3.03
CA ARG A 13 14.19 6.45 2.45
C ARG A 13 13.58 5.62 1.31
N ARG A 14 12.25 5.66 1.15
CA ARG A 14 11.48 4.87 0.17
C ARG A 14 11.68 3.36 0.35
N GLU A 15 11.71 2.93 1.61
CA GLU A 15 11.95 1.54 2.01
C GLU A 15 10.75 1.00 2.79
N MET A 16 10.51 -0.31 2.63
CA MET A 16 9.54 -1.07 3.41
C MET A 16 10.27 -2.23 4.09
N VAL A 17 10.04 -2.42 5.38
CA VAL A 17 10.58 -3.55 6.15
C VAL A 17 9.42 -4.41 6.65
N ILE A 18 9.49 -5.71 6.36
CA ILE A 18 8.51 -6.72 6.79
C ILE A 18 9.25 -7.74 7.65
N LEU A 19 8.83 -7.89 8.90
CA LEU A 19 9.41 -8.82 9.87
C LEU A 19 8.31 -9.64 10.55
N GLY A 20 8.60 -10.91 10.82
CA GLY A 20 7.71 -11.77 11.61
C GLY A 20 6.42 -12.20 10.91
N THR A 21 6.39 -12.18 9.58
CA THR A 21 5.27 -12.70 8.77
C THR A 21 5.77 -13.20 7.42
N GLN A 22 5.13 -14.26 6.91
CA GLN A 22 5.37 -14.83 5.58
C GLN A 22 4.17 -14.59 4.64
N TYR A 23 3.18 -13.80 5.08
CA TYR A 23 2.00 -13.51 4.30
C TYR A 23 2.32 -12.51 3.19
N ALA A 24 2.27 -12.95 1.93
CA ALA A 24 2.61 -12.12 0.77
C ALA A 24 1.70 -10.89 0.61
N GLY A 25 0.50 -10.90 1.20
CA GLY A 25 -0.41 -9.76 1.15
C GLY A 25 0.16 -8.50 1.81
N GLU A 26 1.10 -8.62 2.74
CA GLU A 26 1.78 -7.47 3.35
C GLU A 26 2.54 -6.65 2.32
N MET A 27 3.24 -7.29 1.38
CA MET A 27 3.94 -6.59 0.30
C MET A 27 2.97 -5.80 -0.58
N LYS A 28 1.85 -6.44 -0.98
CA LYS A 28 0.80 -5.79 -1.79
C LYS A 28 0.18 -4.61 -1.05
N LYS A 29 -0.20 -4.79 0.22
CA LYS A 29 -0.89 -3.76 1.00
C LYS A 29 0.05 -2.64 1.44
N GLY A 30 1.34 -2.93 1.67
CA GLY A 30 2.36 -1.92 1.92
C GLY A 30 2.50 -0.94 0.76
N LEU A 31 2.68 -1.44 -0.47
CA LEU A 31 2.73 -0.58 -1.65
C LEU A 31 1.41 0.18 -1.87
N PHE A 32 0.28 -0.49 -1.64
CA PHE A 32 -1.03 0.14 -1.71
C PHE A 32 -1.16 1.33 -0.73
N SER A 33 -0.67 1.19 0.50
CA SER A 33 -0.60 2.27 1.49
C SER A 33 0.30 3.43 1.03
N VAL A 34 1.45 3.14 0.40
CA VAL A 34 2.31 4.17 -0.20
C VAL A 34 1.56 4.96 -1.28
N MET A 35 0.79 4.29 -2.14
CA MET A 35 -0.02 4.96 -3.17
C MET A 35 -1.12 5.82 -2.55
N HIS A 36 -1.78 5.34 -1.49
CA HIS A 36 -2.74 6.13 -0.73
C HIS A 36 -2.14 7.38 -0.05
N TYR A 37 -0.83 7.41 0.20
CA TYR A 37 -0.13 8.59 0.69
C TYR A 37 0.30 9.54 -0.45
N LEU A 38 0.85 8.99 -1.54
CA LEU A 38 1.44 9.79 -2.63
C LEU A 38 0.40 10.35 -3.60
N MET A 39 -0.66 9.61 -3.93
CA MET A 39 -1.63 10.04 -4.93
C MET A 39 -2.43 11.28 -4.49
N PRO A 40 -2.93 11.37 -3.25
CA PRO A 40 -3.65 12.58 -2.80
C PRO A 40 -2.77 13.84 -2.83
N LYS A 41 -1.47 13.72 -2.55
CA LYS A 41 -0.52 14.85 -2.68
C LYS A 41 -0.39 15.37 -4.12
N ARG A 42 -0.71 14.54 -5.11
CA ARG A 42 -0.76 14.88 -6.54
C ARG A 42 -2.17 15.24 -7.00
N GLN A 43 -3.13 15.43 -6.08
CA GLN A 43 -4.55 15.66 -6.37
C GLN A 43 -5.20 14.51 -7.17
N ILE A 44 -4.73 13.28 -6.96
CA ILE A 44 -5.30 12.06 -7.57
C ILE A 44 -5.94 11.22 -6.48
N LEU A 45 -7.21 10.82 -6.67
CA LEU A 45 -7.92 9.93 -5.77
C LEU A 45 -7.41 8.48 -5.93
N SER A 46 -6.82 7.93 -4.88
CA SER A 46 -6.52 6.50 -4.76
C SER A 46 -7.75 5.73 -4.22
N LEU A 47 -8.10 4.60 -4.84
CA LEU A 47 -9.28 3.79 -4.48
C LEU A 47 -8.90 2.35 -4.10
N HIS A 48 -9.58 1.81 -3.09
CA HIS A 48 -9.60 0.37 -2.80
C HIS A 48 -10.85 -0.28 -3.39
N SER A 49 -10.93 -0.33 -4.71
CA SER A 49 -12.08 -0.88 -5.41
C SER A 49 -11.64 -1.64 -6.66
N GLY A 50 -12.48 -2.57 -7.10
CA GLY A 50 -12.45 -3.01 -8.49
C GLY A 50 -12.98 -1.89 -9.39
N SER A 51 -12.62 -1.95 -10.67
CA SER A 51 -13.21 -1.13 -11.71
C SER A 51 -13.36 -2.02 -12.95
N ASN A 52 -14.49 -1.87 -13.63
CA ASN A 52 -14.79 -2.52 -14.90
C ASN A 52 -15.37 -1.46 -15.85
N MET A 53 -15.34 -1.75 -17.15
CA MET A 53 -15.88 -0.87 -18.20
C MET A 53 -16.68 -1.73 -19.17
N GLY A 54 -17.89 -1.28 -19.52
CA GLY A 54 -18.75 -1.94 -20.51
C GLY A 54 -18.37 -1.52 -21.92
N LYS A 55 -19.14 -1.97 -22.92
CA LYS A 55 -18.93 -1.56 -24.32
C LYS A 55 -19.12 -0.05 -24.54
N ASP A 56 -19.98 0.58 -23.75
CA ASP A 56 -20.37 1.99 -23.90
C ASP A 56 -19.70 2.92 -22.87
N GLY A 57 -18.69 2.42 -22.16
CA GLY A 57 -18.10 3.09 -21.01
C GLY A 57 -18.81 2.73 -19.71
#